data_AF-A0A2N4SD53-F1
#
_entry.id   AF-A0A2N4SD53-F1
#
_cell.length_a   1.000
_cell.length_b   1.000
_cell.length_c   1.000
_cell.angle_alpha   90.00
_cell.angle_beta   90.00
_cell.angle_gamma   90.00
#
_symmetry.space_group_name_H-M   'P 1'
#
loop_
_entity.id
_entity.type
_entity.pdbx_description
1 polymer ?
#
loop_
_entity_poly.entity_id
_entity_poly.type
_entity_poly.pdbx_seq_one_letter_code
_entity_poly.pdbx_strand_id
1 'polypeptide(L)'
;MLNIFTLANGRLVQEEIESLEELSKFQPIWVDLESPTLEEKRWIKQYYGLSIPEDAMDEDIEESARFYEEDNGELHIRSDFLIDDDEDPRTVRVAFILNQHNTDLRSRGVLFSIHDEDVPVFRLLRMRARRAPGLIEDAKEVMLKLFDADAEYSADTLENIYDELEVAGKKVLSGNVTDELAGEVLGLIARQEDLNGRIRRNVMDTRRAVSFMMRSKMLNAEQFEEARQILRDIESLDNHTAFLFDKINFLMDATVGFININQNKTIKIFSVASVALLPPTLIASIYGMNFKYMPELDWQGGYPYALALMAASALGPMWYFRRRGWLK
;
A
#
# COMPACT_ATOMS: atom_id res chain seq x y z
N MET A 1 -0.71 -26.22 -10.90
CA MET A 1 -1.49 -27.08 -9.98
C MET A 1 -2.96 -26.84 -10.22
N LEU A 2 -3.66 -27.91 -10.59
CA LEU A 2 -5.08 -27.92 -10.85
C LEU A 2 -5.85 -28.36 -9.59
N ASN A 3 -6.61 -27.44 -9.00
CA ASN A 3 -7.45 -27.68 -7.83
C ASN A 3 -8.92 -27.74 -8.23
N ILE A 4 -9.62 -28.82 -7.93
CA ILE A 4 -11.00 -29.04 -8.41
C ILE A 4 -11.94 -29.18 -7.24
N PHE A 5 -13.05 -28.45 -7.29
CA PHE A 5 -13.98 -28.36 -6.18
C PHE A 5 -15.41 -28.74 -6.58
N THR A 6 -15.94 -29.73 -5.86
CA THR A 6 -17.31 -30.21 -5.97
C THR A 6 -18.13 -29.80 -4.76
N LEU A 7 -19.47 -29.85 -4.89
CA LEU A 7 -20.37 -29.70 -3.77
C LEU A 7 -20.81 -31.06 -3.23
N ALA A 8 -20.46 -31.34 -1.97
CA ALA A 8 -20.91 -32.54 -1.27
C ALA A 8 -21.59 -32.15 0.06
N ASN A 9 -22.88 -32.47 0.19
CA ASN A 9 -23.69 -32.12 1.37
C ASN A 9 -23.65 -30.62 1.72
N GLY A 10 -23.70 -29.76 0.70
CA GLY A 10 -23.65 -28.30 0.85
C GLY A 10 -22.27 -27.75 1.26
N ARG A 11 -21.22 -28.56 1.19
CA ARG A 11 -19.84 -28.13 1.47
C ARG A 11 -18.99 -28.22 0.22
N LEU A 12 -18.04 -27.30 0.11
CA LEU A 12 -17.03 -27.33 -0.93
C LEU A 12 -15.97 -28.39 -0.57
N VAL A 13 -15.79 -29.40 -1.42
CA VAL A 13 -14.81 -30.47 -1.25
C VAL A 13 -13.79 -30.40 -2.38
N GLN A 14 -12.51 -30.44 -2.02
CA GLN A 14 -11.42 -30.53 -2.98
C GLN A 14 -11.26 -31.99 -3.42
N GLU A 15 -11.26 -32.22 -4.72
CA GLU A 15 -10.97 -33.50 -5.34
C GLU A 15 -9.52 -33.48 -5.85
N GLU A 16 -8.74 -34.51 -5.50
CA GLU A 16 -7.41 -34.71 -6.07
C GLU A 16 -7.54 -35.42 -7.42
N ILE A 17 -6.93 -34.84 -8.46
CA ILE A 17 -7.01 -35.36 -9.82
C ILE A 17 -5.59 -35.49 -10.37
N GLU A 18 -5.21 -36.71 -10.76
CA GLU A 18 -3.90 -37.02 -11.33
C GLU A 18 -4.00 -37.26 -12.85
N SER A 19 -5.21 -37.34 -13.41
CA SER A 19 -5.42 -37.64 -14.83
C SER A 19 -6.68 -37.03 -15.45
N LEU A 20 -6.68 -36.86 -16.77
CA LEU A 20 -7.85 -36.43 -17.55
C LEU A 20 -9.06 -37.37 -17.38
N GLU A 21 -8.83 -38.67 -17.18
CA GLU A 21 -9.90 -39.65 -16.95
C GLU A 21 -10.58 -39.43 -15.60
N GLU A 22 -9.84 -39.03 -14.57
CA GLU A 22 -10.40 -38.67 -13.26
C GLU A 22 -11.19 -37.36 -13.32
N LEU A 23 -10.68 -36.35 -14.06
CA LEU A 23 -11.41 -35.11 -14.33
C LEU A 23 -12.82 -35.38 -14.87
N SER A 24 -12.95 -36.42 -15.71
CA SER A 24 -14.23 -36.78 -16.33
C SER A 24 -15.30 -37.34 -15.38
N LYS A 25 -14.90 -37.73 -14.16
CA LYS A 25 -15.80 -38.37 -13.18
C LYS A 25 -16.53 -37.37 -12.31
N PHE A 26 -16.11 -36.11 -12.30
CA PHE A 26 -16.64 -35.08 -11.42
C PHE A 26 -17.38 -33.98 -12.20
N GLN A 27 -18.37 -33.37 -11.55
CA GLN A 27 -19.01 -32.14 -12.00
C GLN A 27 -18.66 -31.04 -11.00
N PRO A 28 -17.51 -30.37 -11.16
CA PRO A 28 -17.11 -29.31 -10.25
C PRO A 28 -17.95 -28.06 -10.45
N ILE A 29 -18.06 -27.26 -9.40
CA ILE A 29 -18.59 -25.88 -9.49
C ILE A 29 -17.47 -24.86 -9.64
N TRP A 30 -16.24 -25.23 -9.26
CA TRP A 30 -15.07 -24.37 -9.30
C TRP A 30 -13.82 -25.18 -9.60
N VAL A 31 -13.05 -24.71 -10.57
CA VAL A 31 -11.74 -25.22 -10.96
C VAL A 31 -10.75 -24.08 -10.82
N ASP A 32 -9.79 -24.24 -9.93
CA ASP A 32 -8.75 -23.27 -9.66
C ASP A 32 -7.41 -23.73 -10.22
N LEU A 33 -6.81 -22.87 -11.05
CA LEU A 33 -5.55 -23.11 -11.74
C LEU A 33 -4.48 -22.19 -11.16
N GLU A 34 -3.66 -22.74 -10.28
CA GLU A 34 -2.50 -22.07 -9.67
C GLU A 34 -1.24 -22.42 -10.44
N SER A 35 -0.62 -21.45 -11.12
CA SER A 35 0.53 -21.63 -12.02
C SER A 35 0.38 -22.87 -12.94
N PRO A 36 -0.71 -22.96 -13.74
CA PRO A 36 -1.04 -24.19 -14.46
C PRO A 36 -0.02 -24.53 -15.54
N THR A 37 0.38 -25.80 -15.59
CA THR A 37 1.24 -26.34 -16.64
C THR A 37 0.54 -26.34 -18.00
N LEU A 38 1.32 -26.40 -19.08
CA LEU A 38 0.77 -26.53 -20.44
C LEU A 38 -0.10 -27.80 -20.60
N GLU A 39 0.18 -28.85 -19.84
CA GLU A 39 -0.61 -30.08 -19.84
C GLU A 39 -1.96 -29.87 -19.15
N GLU A 40 -1.98 -29.26 -17.97
CA GLU A 40 -3.23 -28.92 -17.26
C GLU A 40 -4.11 -27.98 -18.12
N LYS A 41 -3.52 -26.95 -18.77
CA LYS A 41 -4.27 -26.08 -19.70
C LYS A 41 -4.87 -26.87 -20.88
N ARG A 42 -4.15 -27.87 -21.41
CA ARG A 42 -4.67 -28.74 -22.48
C ARG A 42 -5.81 -29.62 -21.98
N TRP A 43 -5.76 -30.12 -20.76
CA TRP A 43 -6.86 -30.90 -20.16
C TRP A 43 -8.14 -30.06 -20.07
N ILE A 44 -8.03 -28.82 -19.61
CA ILE A 44 -9.17 -27.89 -19.57
C ILE A 44 -9.76 -27.67 -20.97
N LYS A 45 -8.92 -27.39 -21.96
CA LYS A 45 -9.37 -27.18 -23.34
C LYS A 45 -10.03 -28.42 -23.94
N GLN A 46 -9.48 -29.61 -23.72
CA GLN A 46 -10.02 -30.86 -24.28
C GLN A 46 -11.33 -31.28 -23.60
N TYR A 47 -11.41 -31.14 -22.28
CA TYR A 47 -12.56 -31.62 -21.52
C TYR A 47 -13.70 -30.61 -21.45
N TYR A 48 -13.39 -29.36 -21.13
CA TYR A 48 -14.40 -28.31 -20.95
C TYR A 48 -14.70 -27.53 -22.24
N GLY A 49 -13.83 -27.62 -23.25
CA GLY A 49 -13.92 -26.81 -24.47
C GLY A 49 -13.53 -25.35 -24.26
N LEU A 50 -13.00 -25.02 -23.07
CA LEU A 50 -12.65 -23.66 -22.66
C LEU A 50 -11.20 -23.35 -23.02
N SER A 51 -10.98 -22.22 -23.70
CA SER A 51 -9.63 -21.76 -24.04
C SER A 51 -9.23 -20.65 -23.09
N ILE A 52 -8.18 -20.89 -22.30
CA ILE A 52 -7.61 -19.85 -21.42
C ILE A 52 -6.82 -18.88 -22.32
N PRO A 53 -7.14 -17.57 -22.32
CA PRO A 53 -6.41 -16.58 -23.11
C PRO A 53 -4.91 -16.55 -22.74
N GLU A 54 -4.04 -16.34 -23.73
CA GLU A 54 -2.59 -16.27 -23.47
C GLU A 54 -2.22 -15.00 -22.68
N ASP A 55 -2.99 -13.94 -22.88
CA ASP A 55 -2.91 -12.64 -22.22
C ASP A 55 -3.69 -12.59 -20.89
N ALA A 56 -4.19 -13.71 -20.37
CA ALA A 56 -5.05 -13.72 -19.18
C ALA A 56 -4.40 -13.03 -17.97
N MET A 57 -3.06 -13.07 -17.89
CA MET A 57 -2.25 -12.46 -16.84
C MET A 57 -1.63 -11.11 -17.26
N ASP A 58 -1.89 -10.61 -18.47
CA ASP A 58 -1.33 -9.35 -18.93
C ASP A 58 -1.87 -8.16 -18.10
N GLU A 59 -1.00 -7.18 -17.87
CA GLU A 59 -1.32 -5.94 -17.14
C GLU A 59 -2.13 -4.95 -17.98
N ASP A 60 -3.05 -5.43 -18.81
CA ASP A 60 -3.89 -4.54 -19.60
C ASP A 60 -4.73 -3.64 -18.70
N ILE A 61 -4.58 -2.34 -18.90
CA ILE A 61 -5.17 -1.29 -18.05
C ILE A 61 -6.62 -0.98 -18.48
N GLU A 62 -7.00 -1.33 -19.72
CA GLU A 62 -8.31 -1.01 -20.28
C GLU A 62 -9.44 -1.84 -19.66
N GLU A 63 -10.49 -1.18 -19.15
CA GLU A 63 -11.63 -1.84 -18.50
C GLU A 63 -12.34 -2.85 -19.42
N SER A 64 -12.41 -2.57 -20.72
CA SER A 64 -12.96 -3.48 -21.73
C SER A 64 -12.13 -4.75 -21.95
N ALA A 65 -10.83 -4.73 -21.62
CA ALA A 65 -9.97 -5.91 -21.63
C ALA A 65 -10.09 -6.72 -20.33
N ARG A 66 -10.57 -6.08 -19.24
CA ARG A 66 -10.70 -6.73 -17.91
C ARG A 66 -12.06 -7.39 -17.68
N PHE A 67 -13.14 -6.81 -18.23
CA PHE A 67 -14.50 -7.29 -17.99
C PHE A 67 -15.29 -7.35 -19.29
N TYR A 68 -15.52 -8.55 -19.83
CA TYR A 68 -16.23 -8.73 -21.08
C TYR A 68 -16.96 -10.08 -21.15
N GLU A 69 -17.89 -10.17 -22.08
CA GLU A 69 -18.57 -11.41 -22.46
C GLU A 69 -18.14 -11.73 -23.90
N GLU A 70 -17.64 -12.94 -24.14
CA GLU A 70 -17.32 -13.40 -25.49
C GLU A 70 -18.59 -13.82 -26.27
N ASP A 71 -18.49 -13.87 -27.59
CA ASP A 71 -19.58 -14.31 -28.47
C ASP A 71 -20.08 -15.74 -28.15
N ASN A 72 -19.23 -16.55 -27.52
CA ASN A 72 -19.55 -17.90 -27.07
C ASN A 72 -20.30 -17.93 -25.72
N GLY A 73 -20.58 -16.79 -25.09
CA GLY A 73 -21.28 -16.66 -23.80
C GLY A 73 -20.40 -16.86 -22.56
N GLU A 74 -19.07 -16.92 -22.71
CA GLU A 74 -18.11 -16.95 -21.61
C GLU A 74 -17.90 -15.55 -21.05
N LEU A 75 -18.09 -15.40 -19.74
CA LEU A 75 -17.81 -14.17 -19.01
C LEU A 75 -16.36 -14.19 -18.53
N HIS A 76 -15.61 -13.15 -18.85
CA HIS A 76 -14.23 -12.95 -18.43
C HIS A 76 -14.16 -11.78 -17.46
N ILE A 77 -13.60 -12.04 -16.27
CA ILE A 77 -13.40 -11.05 -15.22
C ILE A 77 -11.97 -11.15 -14.73
N ARG A 78 -11.18 -10.10 -14.93
CA ARG A 78 -9.77 -10.02 -14.50
C ARG A 78 -9.67 -9.08 -13.31
N SER A 79 -9.44 -9.63 -12.12
CA SER A 79 -9.41 -8.85 -10.88
C SER A 79 -8.13 -9.03 -10.08
N ASP A 80 -7.66 -7.97 -9.43
CA ASP A 80 -6.46 -7.97 -8.60
C ASP A 80 -6.80 -8.30 -7.15
N PHE A 81 -6.03 -9.17 -6.50
CA PHE A 81 -6.15 -9.53 -5.08
C PHE A 81 -4.92 -9.05 -4.31
N LEU A 82 -5.12 -8.51 -3.11
CA LEU A 82 -4.03 -8.05 -2.27
C LEU A 82 -3.30 -9.23 -1.61
N ILE A 83 -1.97 -9.14 -1.57
CA ILE A 83 -1.10 -9.93 -0.70
C ILE A 83 -0.38 -8.94 0.21
N ASP A 84 -0.81 -8.91 1.47
CA ASP A 84 -0.14 -8.20 2.56
C ASP A 84 0.95 -9.10 3.13
N ASP A 85 2.15 -9.00 2.57
CA ASP A 85 3.37 -9.63 3.05
C ASP A 85 4.25 -8.55 3.70
N ASP A 86 4.81 -8.86 4.87
CA ASP A 86 5.54 -7.90 5.71
C ASP A 86 6.74 -7.28 4.96
N GLU A 87 7.35 -8.03 4.04
CA GLU A 87 8.53 -7.61 3.27
C GLU A 87 8.19 -7.02 1.89
N ASP A 88 7.23 -7.61 1.17
CA ASP A 88 6.91 -7.25 -0.22
C ASP A 88 5.38 -7.30 -0.50
N PRO A 89 4.62 -6.29 -0.04
CA PRO A 89 3.20 -6.22 -0.31
C PRO A 89 2.95 -6.00 -1.81
N ARG A 90 2.14 -6.87 -2.39
CA ARG A 90 1.87 -6.85 -3.84
C ARG A 90 0.42 -7.22 -4.14
N THR A 91 0.06 -7.08 -5.41
CA THR A 91 -1.26 -7.47 -5.91
C THR A 91 -1.08 -8.57 -6.93
N VAL A 92 -1.87 -9.63 -6.82
CA VAL A 92 -1.85 -10.75 -7.76
C VAL A 92 -3.10 -10.69 -8.62
N ARG A 93 -2.92 -10.71 -9.94
CA ARG A 93 -4.01 -10.80 -10.90
C ARG A 93 -4.60 -12.21 -10.89
N VAL A 94 -5.92 -12.29 -10.79
CA VAL A 94 -6.68 -13.51 -11.00
C VAL A 94 -7.64 -13.31 -12.17
N ALA A 95 -7.56 -14.20 -13.16
CA ALA A 95 -8.52 -14.26 -14.25
C ALA A 95 -9.62 -15.26 -13.93
N PHE A 96 -10.87 -14.83 -13.99
CA PHE A 96 -12.05 -15.66 -13.85
C PHE A 96 -12.73 -15.84 -15.20
N ILE A 97 -13.10 -17.09 -15.50
CA ILE A 97 -13.88 -17.44 -16.69
C ILE A 97 -15.10 -18.22 -16.22
N LEU A 98 -16.29 -17.77 -16.62
CA LEU A 98 -17.56 -18.40 -16.24
C LEU A 98 -18.49 -18.48 -17.45
N ASN A 99 -18.80 -19.69 -17.89
CA ASN A 99 -19.83 -19.94 -18.90
C ASN A 99 -21.20 -20.15 -18.22
N GLN A 100 -22.20 -19.35 -18.56
CA GLN A 100 -23.57 -19.54 -18.05
C GLN A 100 -24.58 -19.96 -19.11
N HIS A 101 -24.35 -19.56 -20.35
CA HIS A 101 -25.36 -19.60 -21.40
C HIS A 101 -25.10 -20.70 -22.42
N ASN A 102 -23.84 -21.02 -22.70
CA ASN A 102 -23.49 -21.98 -23.73
C ASN A 102 -23.64 -23.41 -23.21
N THR A 103 -24.76 -24.03 -23.61
CA THR A 103 -25.16 -25.37 -23.20
C THR A 103 -24.36 -26.48 -23.86
N ASP A 104 -23.63 -26.17 -24.93
CA ASP A 104 -22.87 -27.14 -25.70
C ASP A 104 -21.50 -27.44 -25.07
N LEU A 105 -21.02 -26.54 -24.20
CA LEU A 105 -19.76 -26.68 -23.47
C LEU A 105 -19.97 -27.30 -22.10
N ARG A 106 -19.04 -28.16 -21.68
CA ARG A 106 -19.02 -28.74 -20.33
C ARG A 106 -18.61 -27.72 -19.26
N SER A 107 -18.09 -26.56 -19.66
CA SER A 107 -17.75 -25.43 -18.76
C SER A 107 -18.98 -24.76 -18.15
N ARG A 108 -20.20 -25.06 -18.63
CA ARG A 108 -21.42 -24.39 -18.17
C ARG A 108 -21.65 -24.57 -16.67
N GLY A 109 -21.75 -23.46 -15.94
CA GLY A 109 -21.98 -23.44 -14.50
C GLY A 109 -20.73 -23.74 -13.67
N VAL A 110 -19.56 -23.84 -14.30
CA VAL A 110 -18.27 -24.05 -13.64
C VAL A 110 -17.47 -22.75 -13.67
N LEU A 111 -17.01 -22.30 -12.51
CA LEU A 111 -16.06 -21.19 -12.42
C LEU A 111 -14.65 -21.70 -12.67
N PHE A 112 -13.90 -21.00 -13.51
CA PHE A 112 -12.45 -21.21 -13.66
C PHE A 112 -11.74 -19.99 -13.09
N SER A 113 -10.79 -20.18 -12.17
CA SER A 113 -9.84 -19.14 -11.73
C SER A 113 -8.44 -19.50 -12.19
N ILE A 114 -7.70 -18.52 -12.70
CA ILE A 114 -6.32 -18.67 -13.17
C ILE A 114 -5.47 -17.60 -12.52
N HIS A 115 -4.37 -17.99 -11.89
CA HIS A 115 -3.40 -17.10 -11.25
C HIS A 115 -2.03 -17.78 -11.16
N ASP A 116 -0.99 -16.98 -10.94
CA ASP A 116 0.40 -17.44 -10.93
C ASP A 116 0.98 -17.68 -9.52
N GLU A 117 0.27 -17.29 -8.46
CA GLU A 117 0.75 -17.34 -7.06
C GLU A 117 -0.39 -17.69 -6.08
N ASP A 118 -0.08 -18.31 -4.93
CA ASP A 118 -1.07 -18.59 -3.87
C ASP A 118 -1.67 -17.28 -3.32
N VAL A 119 -3.01 -17.16 -3.43
CA VAL A 119 -3.75 -16.00 -2.95
C VAL A 119 -4.34 -16.30 -1.56
N PRO A 120 -3.99 -15.57 -0.48
CA PRO A 120 -4.46 -15.84 0.88
C PRO A 120 -5.98 -15.94 1.00
N VAL A 121 -6.71 -15.07 0.29
CA VAL A 121 -8.18 -15.02 0.24
C VAL A 121 -8.77 -16.36 -0.27
N PHE A 122 -8.14 -16.99 -1.26
CA PHE A 122 -8.60 -18.27 -1.82
C PHE A 122 -8.46 -19.39 -0.79
N ARG A 123 -7.32 -19.43 -0.09
CA ARG A 123 -7.07 -20.38 0.99
C ARG A 123 -8.08 -20.21 2.13
N LEU A 124 -8.36 -18.98 2.53
CA LEU A 124 -9.37 -18.66 3.56
C LEU A 124 -10.76 -19.13 3.15
N LEU A 125 -11.19 -18.84 1.91
CA LEU A 125 -12.49 -19.27 1.41
C LEU A 125 -12.61 -20.81 1.39
N ARG A 126 -11.59 -21.52 0.89
CA ARG A 126 -11.55 -22.99 0.89
C ARG A 126 -11.72 -23.55 2.31
N MET A 127 -11.04 -22.97 3.30
CA MET A 127 -11.17 -23.40 4.70
C MET A 127 -12.58 -23.13 5.27
N ARG A 128 -13.17 -21.96 4.99
CA ARG A 128 -14.53 -21.59 5.44
C ARG A 128 -15.58 -22.49 4.80
N ALA A 129 -15.54 -22.69 3.49
CA ALA A 129 -16.51 -23.47 2.71
C ALA A 129 -16.50 -24.97 3.01
N ARG A 130 -15.38 -25.51 3.49
CA ARG A 130 -15.31 -26.90 4.01
C ARG A 130 -16.03 -27.07 5.35
N ARG A 131 -16.13 -26.01 6.16
CA ARG A 131 -16.68 -26.07 7.53
C ARG A 131 -18.13 -25.62 7.61
N ALA A 132 -18.55 -24.67 6.77
CA ALA A 132 -19.89 -24.09 6.77
C ALA A 132 -20.75 -24.65 5.62
N PRO A 133 -21.72 -25.56 5.91
CA PRO A 133 -22.66 -26.02 4.90
C PRO A 133 -23.56 -24.88 4.42
N GLY A 134 -23.83 -24.82 3.12
CA GLY A 134 -24.69 -23.80 2.51
C GLY A 134 -24.01 -22.43 2.38
N LEU A 135 -22.69 -22.33 2.58
CA LEU A 135 -21.94 -21.10 2.30
C LEU A 135 -21.73 -20.88 0.79
N ILE A 136 -21.72 -21.96 0.01
CA ILE A 136 -21.52 -21.94 -1.43
C ILE A 136 -22.50 -22.95 -2.04
N GLU A 137 -23.37 -22.46 -2.91
CA GLU A 137 -24.36 -23.23 -3.66
C GLU A 137 -24.05 -23.29 -5.16
N ASP A 138 -23.39 -22.26 -5.71
CA ASP A 138 -23.02 -22.21 -7.12
C ASP A 138 -21.70 -21.46 -7.38
N ALA A 139 -21.26 -21.50 -8.64
CA ALA A 139 -20.06 -20.82 -9.13
C ALA A 139 -20.04 -19.30 -8.90
N LYS A 140 -21.19 -18.64 -8.90
CA LYS A 140 -21.29 -17.18 -8.74
C LYS A 140 -21.10 -16.81 -7.28
N GLU A 141 -21.61 -17.62 -6.36
CA GLU A 141 -21.37 -17.46 -4.94
C GLU A 141 -19.90 -17.63 -4.57
N VAL A 142 -19.16 -18.55 -5.22
CA VAL A 142 -17.70 -18.62 -5.07
C VAL A 142 -17.04 -17.27 -5.37
N MET A 143 -17.37 -16.65 -6.51
CA MET A 143 -16.85 -15.33 -6.87
C MET A 143 -17.26 -14.24 -5.87
N LEU A 144 -18.54 -14.18 -5.47
CA LEU A 144 -19.00 -13.20 -4.49
C LEU A 144 -18.26 -13.36 -3.16
N LYS A 145 -18.10 -14.58 -2.66
CA LYS A 145 -17.37 -14.84 -1.41
C LYS A 145 -15.87 -14.55 -1.51
N LEU A 146 -15.26 -14.69 -2.70
CA LEU A 146 -13.89 -14.25 -2.93
C LEU A 146 -13.76 -12.73 -2.86
N PHE A 147 -14.67 -11.99 -3.50
CA PHE A 147 -14.66 -10.52 -3.46
C PHE A 147 -15.03 -9.95 -2.09
N ASP A 148 -15.95 -10.58 -1.38
CA ASP A 148 -16.29 -10.27 0.01
C ASP A 148 -15.06 -10.45 0.92
N ALA A 149 -14.38 -11.60 0.80
CA ALA A 149 -13.19 -11.88 1.58
C ALA A 149 -11.98 -11.00 1.20
N ASP A 150 -11.87 -10.55 -0.06
CA ASP A 150 -10.86 -9.58 -0.49
C ASP A 150 -11.11 -8.17 0.10
N ALA A 151 -12.37 -7.76 0.18
CA ALA A 151 -12.75 -6.53 0.88
C ALA A 151 -12.49 -6.62 2.39
N GLU A 152 -12.82 -7.76 3.04
CA GLU A 152 -12.53 -8.02 4.46
C GLU A 152 -11.01 -7.99 4.71
N TYR A 153 -10.22 -8.67 3.87
CA TYR A 153 -8.76 -8.69 3.96
C TYR A 153 -8.14 -7.29 3.78
N SER A 154 -8.68 -6.50 2.86
CA SER A 154 -8.30 -5.10 2.68
C SER A 154 -8.64 -4.24 3.91
N ALA A 155 -9.78 -4.49 4.56
CA ALA A 155 -10.18 -3.79 5.78
C ALA A 155 -9.20 -4.07 6.93
N ASP A 156 -8.87 -5.34 7.17
CA ASP A 156 -7.90 -5.75 8.20
C ASP A 156 -6.53 -5.09 7.95
N THR A 157 -6.10 -5.04 6.69
CA THR A 157 -4.83 -4.40 6.31
C THR A 157 -4.86 -2.89 6.58
N LEU A 158 -5.99 -2.20 6.31
CA LEU A 158 -6.14 -0.78 6.62
C LEU A 158 -6.08 -0.49 8.13
N GLU A 159 -6.61 -1.38 8.97
CA GLU A 159 -6.48 -1.26 10.43
C GLU A 159 -5.01 -1.34 10.86
N ASN A 160 -4.24 -2.28 10.29
CA ASN A 160 -2.79 -2.37 10.55
C ASN A 160 -2.05 -1.08 10.14
N ILE A 161 -2.40 -0.50 8.98
CA ILE A 161 -1.84 0.79 8.54
C ILE A 161 -2.16 1.90 9.56
N TYR A 162 -3.39 1.95 10.06
CA TYR A 162 -3.79 2.94 11.04
C TYR A 162 -2.93 2.88 12.30
N ASP A 163 -2.69 1.66 12.81
CA ASP A 163 -1.91 1.38 14.01
C ASP A 163 -0.43 1.76 13.81
N GLU A 164 0.17 1.39 12.68
CA GLU A 164 1.54 1.77 12.33
C GLU A 164 1.72 3.29 12.21
N LEU A 165 0.73 3.99 11.63
CA LEU A 165 0.72 5.45 11.59
C LEU A 165 0.52 6.08 12.98
N GLU A 166 -0.17 5.41 13.91
CA GLU A 166 -0.25 5.88 15.29
C GLU A 166 1.11 5.77 16.01
N VAL A 167 1.85 4.68 15.78
CA VAL A 167 3.22 4.50 16.27
C VAL A 167 4.13 5.60 15.71
N ALA A 168 4.06 5.85 14.40
CA ALA A 168 4.79 6.95 13.74
C ALA A 168 4.43 8.30 14.37
N GLY A 169 3.14 8.58 14.56
CA GLY A 169 2.66 9.82 15.17
C GLY A 169 3.19 10.04 16.58
N LYS A 170 3.22 9.00 17.42
CA LYS A 170 3.80 9.09 18.78
C LYS A 170 5.28 9.45 18.74
N LYS A 171 6.06 8.88 17.81
CA LYS A 171 7.49 9.19 17.64
C LYS A 171 7.69 10.68 17.28
N VAL A 172 6.95 11.18 16.30
CA VAL A 172 7.04 12.57 15.81
C VAL A 172 6.61 13.59 16.86
N LEU A 173 5.50 13.32 17.55
CA LEU A 173 4.91 14.27 18.49
C LEU A 173 5.59 14.30 19.88
N SER A 174 6.57 13.42 20.12
CA SER A 174 7.31 13.34 21.39
C SER A 174 8.22 14.55 21.69
N GLY A 175 8.46 15.41 20.70
CA GLY A 175 9.17 16.70 20.86
C GLY A 175 10.70 16.64 20.79
N ASN A 176 11.32 15.46 20.93
CA ASN A 176 12.76 15.24 20.74
C ASN A 176 13.04 14.40 19.50
N VAL A 177 12.61 14.89 18.35
CA VAL A 177 12.82 14.20 17.07
C VAL A 177 14.24 14.48 16.60
N THR A 178 15.10 13.46 16.58
CA THR A 178 16.42 13.53 15.92
C THR A 178 16.28 13.30 14.42
N ASP A 179 17.24 13.75 13.61
CA ASP A 179 17.22 13.54 12.16
C ASP A 179 17.19 12.04 11.76
N GLU A 180 17.83 11.17 12.55
CA GLU A 180 17.78 9.71 12.36
C GLU A 180 16.37 9.14 12.58
N LEU A 181 15.75 9.44 13.73
CA LEU A 181 14.36 9.11 14.02
C LEU A 181 13.38 9.66 12.97
N ALA A 182 13.60 10.89 12.50
CA ALA A 182 12.78 11.47 11.44
C ALA A 182 12.90 10.67 10.13
N GLY A 183 14.10 10.22 9.78
CA GLY A 183 14.32 9.33 8.63
C GLY A 183 13.61 7.98 8.77
N GLU A 184 13.69 7.36 9.94
CA GLU A 184 12.98 6.11 10.24
C GLU A 184 11.46 6.26 10.10
N VAL A 185 10.91 7.34 10.68
CA VAL A 185 9.48 7.66 10.59
C VAL A 185 9.07 7.91 9.14
N LEU A 186 9.83 8.69 8.36
CA LEU A 186 9.50 8.93 6.95
C LEU A 186 9.51 7.63 6.14
N GLY A 187 10.45 6.72 6.42
CA GLY A 187 10.47 5.40 5.81
C GLY A 187 9.24 4.55 6.15
N LEU A 188 8.79 4.61 7.41
CA LEU A 188 7.55 3.95 7.83
C LEU A 188 6.33 4.56 7.12
N ILE A 189 6.19 5.89 7.12
CA ILE A 189 5.10 6.61 6.45
C ILE A 189 5.05 6.26 4.95
N ALA A 190 6.20 6.21 4.28
CA ALA A 190 6.27 5.85 2.86
C ALA A 190 5.78 4.43 2.57
N ARG A 191 6.14 3.44 3.41
CA ARG A 191 5.62 2.07 3.28
C ARG A 191 4.10 2.02 3.46
N GLN A 192 3.59 2.72 4.48
CA GLN A 192 2.17 2.80 4.76
C GLN A 192 1.38 3.52 3.65
N GLU A 193 1.99 4.52 3.00
CA GLU A 193 1.40 5.20 1.84
C GLU A 193 1.27 4.29 0.63
N ASP A 194 2.33 3.53 0.30
CA ASP A 194 2.29 2.57 -0.82
C ASP A 194 1.23 1.49 -0.59
N LEU A 195 1.18 0.92 0.63
CA LEU A 195 0.20 -0.12 0.99
C LEU A 195 -1.25 0.41 0.92
N ASN A 196 -1.51 1.60 1.48
CA ASN A 196 -2.83 2.25 1.37
C ASN A 196 -3.22 2.51 -0.09
N GLY A 197 -2.26 2.91 -0.92
CA GLY A 197 -2.44 3.09 -2.37
C GLY A 197 -2.78 1.79 -3.10
N ARG A 198 -2.15 0.67 -2.74
CA ARG A 198 -2.45 -0.67 -3.29
C ARG A 198 -3.84 -1.12 -2.91
N ILE A 199 -4.22 -1.00 -1.64
CA ILE A 199 -5.56 -1.33 -1.14
C ILE A 199 -6.61 -0.54 -1.91
N ARG A 200 -6.43 0.78 -2.06
CA ARG A 200 -7.37 1.62 -2.81
C ARG A 200 -7.51 1.17 -4.27
N ARG A 201 -6.43 0.73 -4.92
CA ARG A 201 -6.50 0.18 -6.29
C ARG A 201 -7.22 -1.16 -6.35
N ASN A 202 -6.93 -2.08 -5.43
CA ASN A 202 -7.58 -3.38 -5.34
C ASN A 202 -9.09 -3.24 -5.04
N VAL A 203 -9.47 -2.43 -4.06
CA VAL A 203 -10.89 -2.16 -3.72
C VAL A 203 -11.65 -1.53 -4.89
N MET A 204 -11.02 -0.59 -5.62
CA MET A 204 -11.58 -0.02 -6.84
C MET A 204 -11.82 -1.08 -7.93
N ASP A 205 -10.92 -2.05 -8.03
CA ASP A 205 -10.98 -3.14 -8.99
C ASP A 205 -12.08 -4.16 -8.64
N THR A 206 -12.11 -4.61 -7.39
CA THR A 206 -13.16 -5.46 -6.82
C THR A 206 -14.54 -4.82 -7.01
N ARG A 207 -14.64 -3.50 -6.80
CA ARG A 207 -15.87 -2.74 -7.09
C ARG A 207 -16.33 -2.87 -8.54
N ARG A 208 -15.41 -2.80 -9.50
CA ARG A 208 -15.70 -2.94 -10.94
C ARG A 208 -16.14 -4.35 -11.27
N ALA A 209 -15.46 -5.36 -10.74
CA ALA A 209 -15.81 -6.77 -10.92
C ALA A 209 -17.24 -7.07 -10.42
N VAL A 210 -17.55 -6.69 -9.18
CA VAL A 210 -18.88 -6.87 -8.58
C VAL A 210 -19.95 -6.08 -9.36
N SER A 211 -19.65 -4.85 -9.76
CA SER A 211 -20.56 -4.04 -10.57
C SER A 211 -20.82 -4.67 -11.94
N PHE A 212 -19.82 -5.28 -12.56
CA PHE A 212 -19.97 -6.00 -13.82
C PHE A 212 -20.88 -7.22 -13.66
N MET A 213 -20.69 -8.02 -12.61
CA MET A 213 -21.57 -9.15 -12.27
C MET A 213 -23.04 -8.73 -12.10
N MET A 214 -23.27 -7.56 -11.48
CA MET A 214 -24.63 -7.02 -11.34
C MET A 214 -25.21 -6.58 -12.68
N ARG A 215 -24.41 -5.94 -13.55
CA ARG A 215 -24.85 -5.45 -14.87
C ARG A 215 -25.09 -6.58 -15.87
N SER A 216 -24.33 -7.67 -15.80
CA SER A 216 -24.52 -8.86 -16.65
C SER A 216 -25.78 -9.66 -16.31
N LYS A 217 -26.50 -9.30 -15.24
CA LYS A 217 -27.75 -9.93 -14.78
C LYS A 217 -27.61 -11.43 -14.50
N MET A 218 -26.41 -11.88 -14.16
CA MET A 218 -26.14 -13.28 -13.83
C MET A 218 -26.57 -13.68 -12.41
N LEU A 219 -26.72 -12.70 -11.52
CA LEU A 219 -27.00 -12.92 -10.11
C LEU A 219 -28.50 -13.14 -9.87
N ASN A 220 -28.81 -14.07 -8.95
CA ASN A 220 -30.18 -14.20 -8.42
C ASN A 220 -30.47 -13.07 -7.39
N ALA A 221 -31.70 -13.04 -6.84
CA ALA A 221 -32.10 -11.95 -5.93
C ALA A 221 -31.26 -11.87 -4.65
N GLU A 222 -30.87 -13.01 -4.08
CA GLU A 222 -30.05 -13.08 -2.86
C GLU A 222 -28.60 -12.67 -3.15
N GLN A 223 -28.01 -13.25 -4.19
CA GLN A 223 -26.67 -12.90 -4.70
C GLN A 223 -26.55 -11.41 -5.07
N PHE A 224 -27.63 -10.80 -5.56
CA PHE A 224 -27.66 -9.38 -5.90
C PHE A 224 -27.76 -8.47 -4.65
N GLU A 225 -28.37 -8.93 -3.56
CA GLU A 225 -28.32 -8.23 -2.27
C GLU A 225 -26.93 -8.35 -1.63
N GLU A 226 -26.30 -9.53 -1.72
CA GLU A 226 -24.92 -9.75 -1.27
C GLU A 226 -23.92 -8.86 -2.03
N ALA A 227 -24.01 -8.82 -3.36
CA ALA A 227 -23.21 -7.89 -4.17
C ALA A 227 -23.39 -6.42 -3.73
N ARG A 228 -24.61 -6.01 -3.33
CA ARG A 228 -24.86 -4.67 -2.77
C ARG A 228 -24.28 -4.46 -1.38
N GLN A 229 -24.14 -5.51 -0.56
CA GLN A 229 -23.43 -5.43 0.72
C GLN A 229 -21.94 -5.20 0.46
N ILE A 230 -21.32 -6.03 -0.38
CA ILE A 230 -19.91 -5.90 -0.77
C ILE A 230 -19.60 -4.48 -1.29
N LEU A 231 -20.45 -3.94 -2.19
CA LEU A 231 -20.26 -2.58 -2.71
C LEU A 231 -20.36 -1.48 -1.64
N ARG A 232 -21.19 -1.65 -0.61
CA ARG A 232 -21.30 -0.71 0.51
C ARG A 232 -20.09 -0.80 1.44
N ASP A 233 -19.59 -2.00 1.69
CA ASP A 233 -18.40 -2.21 2.49
C ASP A 233 -17.18 -1.59 1.79
N ILE A 234 -17.05 -1.81 0.48
CA ILE A 234 -16.05 -1.14 -0.38
C ILE A 234 -16.16 0.40 -0.30
N GLU A 235 -17.37 0.97 -0.32
CA GLU A 235 -17.54 2.43 -0.16
C GLU A 235 -17.03 2.93 1.21
N SER A 236 -17.21 2.13 2.27
CA SER A 236 -16.63 2.42 3.59
C SER A 236 -15.10 2.42 3.53
N LEU A 237 -14.50 1.43 2.87
CA LEU A 237 -13.05 1.32 2.69
C LEU A 237 -12.48 2.48 1.87
N ASP A 238 -13.17 2.91 0.81
CA ASP A 238 -12.80 4.08 0.01
C ASP A 238 -12.67 5.33 0.89
N ASN A 239 -13.61 5.56 1.81
CA ASN A 239 -13.54 6.67 2.76
C ASN A 239 -12.39 6.51 3.77
N HIS A 240 -12.14 5.29 4.25
CA HIS A 240 -11.06 5.01 5.19
C HIS A 240 -9.68 5.23 4.54
N THR A 241 -9.47 4.77 3.31
CA THR A 241 -8.21 5.01 2.56
C THR A 241 -7.93 6.50 2.38
N ALA A 242 -8.96 7.31 2.11
CA ALA A 242 -8.85 8.76 2.00
C ALA A 242 -8.44 9.40 3.33
N PHE A 243 -9.07 8.98 4.43
CA PHE A 243 -8.70 9.44 5.78
C PHE A 243 -7.24 9.08 6.13
N LEU A 244 -6.77 7.88 5.78
CA LEU A 244 -5.38 7.49 6.00
C LEU A 244 -4.41 8.32 5.17
N PHE A 245 -4.73 8.68 3.92
CA PHE A 245 -3.92 9.61 3.13
C PHE A 245 -3.78 10.97 3.82
N ASP A 246 -4.85 11.51 4.41
CA ASP A 246 -4.77 12.77 5.17
C ASP A 246 -3.87 12.62 6.42
N LYS A 247 -3.98 11.50 7.14
CA LYS A 247 -3.10 11.20 8.30
C LYS A 247 -1.63 11.07 7.87
N ILE A 248 -1.35 10.38 6.76
CA ILE A 248 -0.03 10.23 6.15
C ILE A 248 0.56 11.61 5.83
N ASN A 249 -0.19 12.46 5.13
CA ASN A 249 0.26 13.81 4.75
C ASN A 249 0.55 14.66 5.98
N PHE A 250 -0.34 14.64 6.98
CA PHE A 250 -0.14 15.34 8.24
C PHE A 250 1.16 14.89 8.95
N LEU A 251 1.41 13.58 9.03
CA LEU A 251 2.60 13.05 9.69
C LEU A 251 3.87 13.34 8.90
N MET A 252 3.82 13.29 7.57
CA MET A 252 4.94 13.66 6.70
C MET A 252 5.31 15.14 6.90
N ASP A 253 4.31 16.04 6.85
CA ASP A 253 4.50 17.48 7.07
C ASP A 253 5.03 17.78 8.47
N ALA A 254 4.48 17.13 9.50
CA ALA A 254 4.96 17.27 10.87
C ALA A 254 6.43 16.84 10.99
N THR A 255 6.79 15.70 10.40
CA THR A 255 8.16 15.17 10.44
C THR A 255 9.14 16.10 9.75
N VAL A 256 8.80 16.60 8.55
CA VAL A 256 9.60 17.61 7.84
C VAL A 256 9.69 18.92 8.63
N GLY A 257 8.60 19.32 9.29
CA GLY A 257 8.57 20.46 10.20
C GLY A 257 9.60 20.32 11.33
N PHE A 258 9.70 19.16 11.97
CA PHE A 258 10.71 18.89 13.01
C PHE A 258 12.14 18.91 12.46
N ILE A 259 12.39 18.34 11.27
CA ILE A 259 13.71 18.43 10.60
C ILE A 259 14.09 19.90 10.40
N ASN A 260 13.17 20.73 9.91
CA ASN A 260 13.41 22.16 9.72
C ASN A 260 13.68 22.89 11.04
N ILE A 261 13.00 22.53 12.13
CA ILE A 261 13.26 23.09 13.47
C ILE A 261 14.68 22.74 13.93
N ASN A 262 15.11 21.48 13.76
CA ASN A 262 16.47 21.05 14.10
C ASN A 262 17.53 21.78 13.28
N GLN A 263 17.34 21.88 11.97
CA GLN A 263 18.24 22.62 11.08
C GLN A 263 18.34 24.10 11.49
N ASN A 264 17.21 24.74 11.79
CA ASN A 264 17.19 26.13 12.26
C ASN A 264 17.91 26.29 13.60
N LYS A 265 17.82 25.32 14.51
CA LYS A 265 18.57 25.34 15.78
C LYS A 265 20.08 25.29 15.52
N THR A 266 20.53 24.41 14.61
CA THR A 266 21.95 24.30 14.22
C THR A 266 22.46 25.58 13.58
N ILE A 267 21.72 26.15 12.61
CA ILE A 267 22.08 27.42 11.96
C ILE A 267 22.20 28.55 12.98
N LYS A 268 21.23 28.65 13.91
CA LYS A 268 21.22 29.66 14.97
C LYS A 268 22.49 29.61 15.84
N ILE A 269 22.97 28.41 16.17
CA ILE A 269 24.21 28.22 16.94
C ILE A 269 25.41 28.77 16.16
N PHE A 270 25.57 28.41 14.89
CA PHE A 270 26.65 28.92 14.04
C PHE A 270 26.59 30.43 13.82
N SER A 271 25.39 30.99 13.63
CA SER A 271 25.21 32.44 13.50
C SER A 271 25.64 33.18 14.77
N VAL A 272 25.25 32.69 15.95
CA VAL A 272 25.65 33.30 17.22
C VAL A 272 27.16 33.18 17.45
N ALA A 273 27.75 32.02 17.17
CA ALA A 273 29.21 31.84 17.23
C ALA A 273 29.96 32.79 16.29
N SER A 274 29.47 32.94 15.04
CA SER A 274 30.06 33.84 14.05
C SER A 274 30.01 35.30 14.50
N VAL A 275 28.86 35.78 14.99
CA VAL A 275 28.71 37.16 15.47
C VAL A 275 29.58 37.41 16.71
N ALA A 276 29.79 36.41 17.55
CA ALA A 276 30.65 36.53 18.74
C ALA A 276 32.16 36.56 18.39
N LEU A 277 32.60 35.89 17.32
CA LEU A 277 34.02 35.70 16.99
C LEU A 277 34.53 36.59 15.85
N LEU A 278 33.69 36.94 14.87
CA LEU A 278 34.12 37.72 13.70
C LEU A 278 34.57 39.14 14.03
N PRO A 279 33.86 39.94 14.87
CA PRO A 279 34.32 41.29 15.21
C PRO A 279 35.66 41.32 15.96
N PRO A 280 35.89 40.50 17.01
CA PRO A 280 37.22 40.40 17.63
C PRO A 280 38.32 40.02 16.63
N THR A 281 38.04 39.09 15.72
CA THR A 281 38.99 38.66 14.69
C THR A 281 39.31 39.78 13.72
N LEU A 282 38.32 40.59 13.33
CA LEU A 282 38.52 41.76 12.49
C LEU A 282 39.40 42.81 13.19
N ILE A 283 39.15 43.06 14.48
CA ILE A 283 39.97 43.98 15.29
C ILE A 283 41.41 43.48 15.37
N ALA A 284 41.61 42.21 15.72
CA ALA A 284 42.95 41.60 15.75
C ALA A 284 43.64 41.68 14.39
N SER A 285 42.90 41.47 13.30
CA SER A 285 43.41 41.56 11.93
C SER A 285 43.84 42.98 11.58
N ILE A 286 43.05 44.01 11.93
CA ILE A 286 43.36 45.43 11.67
C ILE A 286 44.64 45.84 12.42
N TYR A 287 44.74 45.51 13.71
CA TYR A 287 45.93 45.83 14.51
C TYR A 287 47.13 44.92 14.20
N GLY A 288 46.93 43.86 13.42
CA GLY A 288 48.00 43.00 12.87
C GLY A 288 48.53 43.44 11.50
N MET A 289 47.99 44.51 10.90
CA MET A 289 48.44 44.97 9.58
C MET A 289 49.74 45.78 9.69
N ASN A 290 50.59 45.69 8.67
CA ASN A 290 51.88 46.38 8.62
C ASN A 290 51.80 47.80 7.99
N PHE A 291 50.92 48.67 8.47
CA PHE A 291 50.84 50.06 7.98
C PHE A 291 51.77 51.00 8.74
N LYS A 292 52.28 52.01 8.03
CA LYS A 292 53.19 53.02 8.60
C LYS A 292 52.51 54.06 9.50
N TYR A 293 51.21 54.31 9.30
CA TYR A 293 50.46 55.32 10.07
C TYR A 293 49.30 54.65 10.80
N MET A 294 49.56 54.28 12.06
CA MET A 294 48.59 53.69 12.99
C MET A 294 48.76 54.37 14.36
N PRO A 295 48.10 55.53 14.58
CA PRO A 295 48.36 56.38 15.74
C PRO A 295 48.09 55.70 17.09
N GLU A 296 47.28 54.64 17.10
CA GLU A 296 46.93 53.86 18.29
C GLU A 296 48.06 52.97 18.81
N LEU A 297 49.10 52.67 18.00
CA LEU A 297 50.25 51.84 18.38
C LEU A 297 51.25 52.58 19.28
N ASP A 298 51.42 53.88 19.08
CA ASP A 298 52.29 54.72 19.91
C ASP A 298 51.66 55.08 21.27
N TRP A 299 50.37 54.77 21.43
CA TRP A 299 49.66 54.97 22.69
C TRP A 299 49.97 53.85 23.69
N GLN A 300 50.50 54.20 24.86
CA GLN A 300 50.86 53.24 25.93
C GLN A 300 49.68 52.34 26.36
N GLY A 301 48.43 52.79 26.18
CA GLY A 301 47.22 52.02 26.46
C GLY A 301 46.63 51.26 25.28
N GLY A 302 47.23 51.35 24.08
CA GLY A 302 46.66 50.81 22.83
C GLY A 302 46.44 49.31 22.85
N TYR A 303 47.40 48.54 23.39
CA TYR A 303 47.26 47.08 23.50
C TYR A 303 46.15 46.65 24.49
N PRO A 304 46.12 47.15 25.74
CA PRO A 304 44.97 46.93 26.63
C PRO A 304 43.63 47.39 26.05
N TYR A 305 43.62 48.51 25.32
CA TYR A 305 42.41 49.02 24.67
C TYR A 305 41.90 48.09 23.56
N ALA A 306 42.78 47.59 22.69
CA ALA A 306 42.41 46.63 21.66
C ALA A 306 41.85 45.33 22.25
N LEU A 307 42.45 44.82 23.34
CA LEU A 307 41.93 43.67 24.09
C LEU A 307 40.55 43.94 24.71
N ALA A 308 40.35 45.12 25.31
CA ALA A 308 39.07 45.51 25.86
C ALA A 308 38.00 45.64 24.76
N LEU A 309 38.36 46.17 23.59
CA LEU A 309 37.47 46.33 22.45
C LEU A 309 37.11 44.97 21.82
N MET A 310 38.06 44.04 21.71
CA MET A 310 37.80 42.64 21.35
C MET A 310 36.85 41.96 22.34
N ALA A 311 37.11 42.07 23.65
CA ALA A 311 36.24 41.50 24.68
C ALA A 311 34.83 42.11 24.64
N ALA A 312 34.72 43.44 24.53
CA ALA A 312 33.44 44.14 24.45
C ALA A 312 32.64 43.73 23.19
N SER A 313 33.31 43.61 22.04
CA SER A 313 32.67 43.21 20.78
C SER A 313 32.20 41.76 20.74
N ALA A 314 32.83 40.86 21.49
CA ALA A 314 32.32 39.49 21.69
C ALA A 314 31.17 39.43 22.71
N LEU A 315 31.35 40.10 23.86
CA LEU A 315 30.41 40.02 24.99
C LEU A 315 29.11 40.80 24.73
N GLY A 316 29.16 41.90 24.00
CA GLY A 316 27.99 42.73 23.68
C GLY A 316 26.89 41.96 22.93
N PRO A 317 27.18 41.35 21.77
CA PRO A 317 26.23 40.50 21.05
C PRO A 317 25.78 39.29 21.85
N MET A 318 26.70 38.63 22.59
CA MET A 318 26.36 37.48 23.44
C MET A 318 25.34 37.84 24.53
N TRP A 319 25.51 38.99 25.19
CA TRP A 319 24.55 39.50 26.16
C TRP A 319 23.18 39.80 25.51
N TYR A 320 23.19 40.43 24.33
CA TYR A 320 21.97 40.71 23.57
C TYR A 320 21.21 39.42 23.19
N PHE A 321 21.90 38.43 22.63
CA PHE A 321 21.30 37.14 22.26
C PHE A 321 20.80 36.35 23.47
N ARG A 322 21.51 36.40 24.60
CA ARG A 322 21.07 35.77 25.85
C ARG A 322 19.78 36.40 26.36
N ARG A 323 19.66 37.73 26.30
CA ARG A 323 18.43 38.46 26.71
C ARG A 323 17.25 38.18 25.80
N ARG A 324 17.48 37.96 24.50
CA ARG A 324 16.46 37.58 23.51
C ARG A 324 16.04 36.11 23.58
N GLY A 325 16.64 35.29 24.45
CA GLY A 325 16.34 33.86 24.56
C GLY A 325 16.90 33.04 23.39
N TRP A 326 17.89 33.55 22.66
CA TRP A 326 18.48 32.84 21.53
C TRP A 326 19.47 31.74 21.92
N LEU A 327 19.95 31.81 23.17
CA LEU A 327 20.92 30.91 23.78
C LEU A 327 20.28 29.98 24.84
N LYS A 328 18.96 29.83 24.82
CA LYS A 328 18.23 28.87 25.67
C LYS A 328 17.95 27.58 24.93
#